data_AF-A0A7J9XYS5-F1
#
_entry.id   AF-A0A7J9XYS5-F1
#
_cell.length_a   1.000
_cell.length_b   1.000
_cell.length_c   1.000
_cell.angle_alpha   90.00
_cell.angle_beta   90.00
_cell.angle_gamma   90.00
#
_symmetry.space_group_name_H-M   'P 1'
#
loop_
_entity.id
_entity.type
_entity.pdbx_description
1 polymer ?
#
loop_
_entity_poly.entity_id
_entity_poly.type
_entity_poly.pdbx_seq_one_letter_code
_entity_poly.pdbx_strand_id
1 'polypeptide(L)'
;MGKLIDLTGQRFGRLVVVERAANYIYRPNVQFAQWRCRCDCGAETVAQGNRLRTGHTQSCGCKQRDVVTARNLTHGEGSRRDGLSPEYQVWRGMRERCTNPKHLSYRWYGARDIKVCERWENSFENFLADMGRRPGPEYSIDRKDGGGDYTPDNCRW
;
A
#
# COMPACT_ATOMS: atom_id res chain seq x y z
N MET A 1 32.80 -15.27 -30.64
CA MET A 1 32.43 -14.74 -29.30
C MET A 1 32.18 -13.25 -29.44
N GLY A 2 30.99 -12.76 -29.07
CA GLY A 2 30.70 -11.33 -29.14
C GLY A 2 31.55 -10.55 -28.13
N LYS A 3 32.10 -9.41 -28.54
CA LYS A 3 32.88 -8.52 -27.69
C LYS A 3 32.05 -8.14 -26.45
N LEU A 4 32.63 -8.31 -25.26
CA LEU A 4 32.00 -7.85 -24.02
C LEU A 4 31.85 -6.32 -24.09
N ILE A 5 30.63 -5.84 -23.95
CA ILE A 5 30.35 -4.40 -23.87
C ILE A 5 30.51 -4.01 -22.40
N ASP A 6 31.45 -3.11 -22.13
CA ASP A 6 31.59 -2.54 -20.80
C ASP A 6 30.42 -1.60 -20.51
N LEU A 7 29.72 -1.85 -19.41
CA LEU A 7 28.57 -1.07 -18.99
C LEU A 7 28.86 -0.21 -17.75
N THR A 8 30.08 -0.23 -17.22
CA THR A 8 30.49 0.55 -16.04
C THR A 8 30.13 2.03 -16.20
N GLY A 9 29.50 2.62 -15.18
CA GLY A 9 29.06 4.02 -15.18
C GLY A 9 27.78 4.31 -15.99
N GLN A 10 27.29 3.36 -16.79
CA GLN A 10 26.07 3.58 -17.58
C GLN A 10 24.81 3.47 -16.72
N ARG A 11 23.79 4.25 -17.11
CA ARG A 11 22.49 4.30 -16.43
C ARG A 11 21.41 3.59 -17.25
N PHE A 12 20.63 2.74 -16.58
CA PHE A 12 19.49 2.00 -17.13
C PHE A 12 18.27 2.21 -16.23
N GLY A 13 17.43 3.19 -16.58
CA GLY A 13 16.33 3.63 -15.72
C GLY A 13 16.85 4.16 -14.38
N ARG A 14 16.48 3.49 -13.28
CA ARG A 14 16.92 3.81 -11.91
C ARG A 14 18.23 3.16 -11.50
N LEU A 15 18.84 2.35 -12.36
CA LEU A 15 20.07 1.62 -12.06
C LEU A 15 21.27 2.31 -12.69
N VAL A 16 22.33 2.51 -11.91
CA VAL A 16 23.66 2.91 -12.39
C VAL A 16 24.61 1.74 -12.19
N VAL A 17 25.31 1.33 -13.25
CA VAL A 17 26.26 0.22 -13.18
C VAL A 17 27.52 0.68 -12.44
N VAL A 18 27.89 -0.05 -11.39
CA VAL A 18 29.07 0.22 -10.56
C VAL A 18 30.26 -0.57 -11.06
N GLU A 19 30.10 -1.89 -11.21
CA GLU A 19 31.22 -2.77 -11.58
C GLU A 19 30.73 -4.12 -12.15
N ARG A 20 31.68 -4.89 -12.66
CA ARG A 20 31.43 -6.23 -13.18
C ARG A 20 31.24 -7.24 -12.04
N ALA A 21 30.16 -8.01 -12.12
CA ALA A 21 29.90 -9.14 -11.21
C ALA A 21 30.26 -10.49 -11.88
N ALA A 22 30.21 -11.57 -11.10
CA ALA A 22 30.38 -12.93 -11.61
C ALA A 22 29.43 -13.23 -12.78
N ASN A 23 29.85 -14.08 -13.71
CA ASN A 23 28.97 -14.49 -14.81
C ASN A 23 27.83 -15.36 -14.31
N TYR A 24 26.64 -15.15 -14.86
CA TYR A 24 25.53 -16.07 -14.66
C TYR A 24 25.67 -17.24 -15.63
N ILE A 25 25.93 -18.43 -15.09
CA ILE A 25 26.02 -19.67 -15.87
C ILE A 25 24.59 -20.21 -16.04
N TYR A 26 24.03 -20.08 -17.24
CA TYR A 26 22.72 -20.66 -17.56
C TYR A 26 22.85 -22.13 -17.95
N ARG A 27 23.86 -22.46 -18.75
CA ARG A 27 24.26 -23.82 -19.19
C ARG A 27 25.78 -23.85 -19.35
N PRO A 28 26.44 -25.03 -19.42
CA PRO A 28 27.91 -25.14 -19.48
C PRO A 28 28.57 -24.24 -20.54
N ASN A 29 27.90 -24.05 -21.69
CA ASN A 29 28.38 -23.22 -22.81
C ASN A 29 27.64 -21.87 -22.96
N VAL A 30 26.73 -21.54 -22.03
CA VAL A 30 25.92 -20.31 -22.09
C VAL A 30 26.06 -19.55 -20.79
N GLN A 31 26.88 -18.50 -20.85
CA GLN A 31 27.11 -17.60 -19.73
C GLN A 31 26.72 -16.16 -20.10
N PHE A 32 26.17 -15.44 -19.13
CA PHE A 32 25.77 -14.05 -19.29
C PHE A 32 26.61 -13.16 -18.40
N ALA A 33 27.03 -12.03 -18.95
CA ALA A 33 27.66 -10.98 -18.19
C ALA A 33 26.66 -10.39 -17.18
N GLN A 34 27.02 -10.34 -15.91
CA GLN A 34 26.30 -9.62 -14.87
C GLN A 34 27.07 -8.41 -14.35
N TRP A 35 26.32 -7.43 -13.89
CA TRP A 35 26.84 -6.14 -13.44
C TRP A 35 26.20 -5.80 -12.11
N ARG A 36 27.02 -5.38 -11.14
CA ARG A 36 26.54 -4.80 -9.88
C ARG A 36 26.07 -3.38 -10.19
N CYS A 37 24.83 -3.09 -9.81
CA CYS A 37 24.17 -1.82 -10.09
C CYS A 37 23.68 -1.20 -8.77
N ARG A 38 23.87 0.11 -8.64
CA ARG A 38 23.29 0.92 -7.58
C ARG A 38 21.97 1.51 -8.06
N CYS A 39 20.91 1.33 -7.29
CA CYS A 39 19.59 1.88 -7.60
C CYS A 39 19.43 3.27 -6.97
N ASP A 40 18.63 4.14 -7.59
CA ASP A 40 18.29 5.46 -7.03
C ASP A 40 17.58 5.36 -5.66
N CYS A 41 16.94 4.24 -5.35
CA CYS A 41 16.37 3.98 -4.01
C CYS A 41 17.42 3.62 -2.94
N GLY A 42 18.71 3.64 -3.28
CA GLY A 42 19.82 3.32 -2.37
C GLY A 42 20.22 1.84 -2.32
N ALA A 43 19.32 0.93 -2.73
CA ALA A 43 19.62 -0.51 -2.76
C ALA A 43 20.52 -0.90 -3.94
N GLU A 44 21.27 -1.98 -3.77
CA GLU A 44 22.09 -2.59 -4.83
C GLU A 44 21.43 -3.83 -5.41
N THR A 45 21.72 -4.13 -6.68
CA THR A 45 21.24 -5.33 -7.35
C THR A 45 22.25 -5.82 -8.38
N VAL A 46 22.25 -7.12 -8.65
CA VAL A 46 23.02 -7.70 -9.76
C VAL A 46 22.09 -7.93 -10.94
N ALA A 47 22.42 -7.37 -12.10
CA ALA A 47 21.60 -7.46 -13.31
C ALA A 47 22.41 -8.00 -14.50
N GLN A 48 21.75 -8.75 -15.38
CA GLN A 48 22.39 -9.24 -16.61
C GLN A 48 22.54 -8.10 -17.61
N GLY A 49 23.71 -7.98 -18.25
CA GLY A 49 24.02 -6.89 -19.17
C GLY A 49 23.13 -6.86 -20.42
N ASN A 50 22.64 -8.01 -20.87
CA ASN A 50 21.63 -8.05 -21.94
C ASN A 50 20.28 -7.48 -21.46
N ARG A 51 19.83 -7.82 -20.24
CA ARG A 51 18.55 -7.32 -19.69
C ARG A 51 18.57 -5.82 -19.35
N LEU A 52 19.73 -5.28 -18.98
CA LEU A 52 19.92 -3.83 -18.84
C LEU A 52 19.73 -3.12 -20.19
N ARG A 53 20.43 -3.60 -21.23
CA ARG A 53 20.39 -2.99 -22.57
C ARG A 53 19.04 -3.12 -23.28
N THR A 54 18.32 -4.23 -23.08
CA THR A 54 16.97 -4.39 -23.66
C THR A 54 15.87 -3.73 -22.84
N GLY A 55 16.20 -3.11 -21.69
CA GLY A 55 15.23 -2.41 -20.85
C GLY A 55 14.36 -3.32 -19.97
N HIS A 56 14.63 -4.63 -19.90
CA HIS A 56 13.91 -5.54 -18.99
C HIS A 56 14.32 -5.37 -17.52
N THR A 57 15.47 -4.75 -17.24
CA THR A 57 15.90 -4.47 -15.87
C THR A 57 16.26 -3.00 -15.74
N GLN A 58 15.37 -2.24 -15.08
CA GLN A 58 15.48 -0.79 -14.93
C GLN A 58 15.45 -0.31 -13.47
N SER A 59 15.33 -1.24 -12.52
CA SER A 59 15.33 -0.96 -11.08
C SER A 59 15.69 -2.24 -10.31
N CYS A 60 16.01 -2.12 -9.03
CA CYS A 60 16.17 -3.26 -8.12
C CYS A 60 14.83 -3.91 -7.70
N GLY A 61 13.73 -3.60 -8.41
CA GLY A 61 12.37 -3.99 -8.04
C GLY A 61 11.59 -2.92 -7.27
N CYS A 62 12.24 -1.81 -6.87
CA CYS A 62 11.55 -0.69 -6.21
C CYS A 62 10.47 -0.06 -7.10
N LYS A 63 10.68 0.03 -8.43
CA LYS A 63 9.68 0.59 -9.35
C LYS A 63 8.36 -0.18 -9.28
N GLN A 64 8.43 -1.51 -9.21
CA GLN A 64 7.24 -2.35 -9.07
C GLN A 64 6.61 -2.19 -7.69
N ARG A 65 7.42 -2.08 -6.63
CA ARG A 65 6.93 -1.81 -5.27
C ARG A 65 6.18 -0.48 -5.21
N ASP A 66 6.74 0.61 -5.75
CA ASP A 66 6.10 1.92 -5.77
C ASP A 66 4.74 1.87 -6.47
N VAL A 67 4.66 1.20 -7.62
CA VAL A 67 3.41 1.05 -8.39
C VAL A 67 2.38 0.22 -7.63
N VAL A 68 2.79 -0.90 -7.02
CA VAL A 68 1.88 -1.75 -6.24
C VAL A 68 1.38 -1.01 -5.01
N THR A 69 2.26 -0.31 -4.29
CA THR A 69 1.87 0.52 -3.14
C THR A 69 0.89 1.60 -3.58
N ALA A 70 1.19 2.37 -4.62
CA ALA A 70 0.30 3.43 -5.10
C ALA A 70 -1.09 2.91 -5.52
N ARG A 71 -1.17 1.71 -6.12
CA ARG A 71 -2.45 1.11 -6.55
C ARG A 71 -3.25 0.50 -5.40
N ASN A 72 -2.60 0.09 -4.31
CA ASN A 72 -3.24 -0.61 -3.19
C ASN A 72 -3.62 0.32 -2.02
N LEU A 73 -3.33 1.61 -2.11
CA LEU A 73 -3.75 2.62 -1.13
C LEU A 73 -5.11 3.21 -1.54
N THR A 74 -6.20 2.52 -1.25
CA THR A 74 -7.53 3.16 -1.28
C THR A 74 -7.60 4.10 -0.07
N HIS A 75 -7.81 5.40 -0.29
CA HIS A 75 -7.95 6.40 0.78
C HIS A 75 -6.68 6.63 1.65
N GLY A 76 -5.49 6.32 1.12
CA GLY A 76 -4.22 6.42 1.86
C GLY A 76 -3.99 5.31 2.89
N GLU A 77 -4.94 4.36 3.01
CA GLU A 77 -4.93 3.26 3.97
C GLU A 77 -5.18 1.94 3.23
N GLY A 78 -4.09 1.30 2.79
CA GLY A 78 -4.17 -0.01 2.13
C GLY A 78 -4.33 -1.16 3.13
N SER A 79 -4.69 -2.34 2.63
CA SER A 79 -4.59 -3.59 3.41
C SER A 79 -3.14 -3.78 3.88
N ARG A 80 -2.91 -3.63 5.18
CA ARG A 80 -1.57 -3.78 5.77
C ARG A 80 -1.30 -5.27 6.01
N ARG A 81 -0.03 -5.64 6.21
CA ARG A 81 0.37 -7.02 6.57
C ARG A 81 -0.41 -7.54 7.78
N ASP A 82 -0.77 -6.64 8.70
CA ASP A 82 -1.50 -6.91 9.94
C ASP A 82 -3.01 -6.62 9.85
N GLY A 83 -3.55 -6.42 8.64
CA GLY A 83 -4.97 -6.19 8.38
C GLY A 83 -5.33 -4.74 7.99
N LEU A 84 -6.64 -4.45 7.92
CA LEU A 84 -7.17 -3.11 7.66
C LEU A 84 -6.78 -2.15 8.79
N SER A 85 -6.65 -0.84 8.50
CA SER A 85 -6.38 0.15 9.55
C SER A 85 -7.49 0.13 10.62
N PRO A 86 -7.16 0.31 11.91
CA PRO A 86 -8.16 0.27 12.98
C PRO A 86 -9.32 1.26 12.76
N GLU A 87 -9.03 2.45 12.26
CA GLU A 87 -10.04 3.47 11.96
C GLU A 87 -10.96 3.04 10.82
N TYR A 88 -10.41 2.41 9.77
CA TYR A 88 -11.22 1.89 8.67
C TYR A 88 -12.12 0.74 9.11
N GLN A 89 -11.65 -0.13 10.01
CA GLN A 89 -12.47 -1.18 10.60
C GLN A 89 -13.64 -0.59 11.41
N VAL A 90 -13.38 0.45 12.19
CA VAL A 90 -14.41 1.16 12.96
C VAL A 90 -15.43 1.86 12.04
N TRP A 91 -14.98 2.59 11.02
CA TRP A 91 -15.85 3.25 10.05
C TRP A 91 -16.73 2.25 9.29
N ARG A 92 -16.12 1.17 8.79
CA ARG A 92 -16.84 0.10 8.09
C ARG A 92 -17.86 -0.57 9.02
N GLY A 93 -17.46 -0.95 10.23
CA GLY A 93 -18.35 -1.56 11.22
C GLY A 93 -19.48 -0.61 11.64
N MET A 94 -19.19 0.68 11.73
CA MET A 94 -20.17 1.73 11.98
C MET A 94 -21.27 1.77 10.92
N ARG A 95 -20.89 1.70 9.64
CA ARG A 95 -21.84 1.68 8.55
C ARG A 95 -22.63 0.37 8.51
N GLU A 96 -21.95 -0.77 8.65
CA GLU A 96 -22.60 -2.09 8.60
C GLU A 96 -23.69 -2.23 9.67
N ARG A 97 -23.47 -1.77 10.92
CA ARG A 97 -24.51 -1.81 11.96
C ARG A 97 -25.73 -0.92 11.65
N CYS A 98 -25.56 0.15 10.88
CA CYS A 98 -26.64 1.07 10.50
C CYS A 98 -27.40 0.60 9.25
N THR A 99 -26.74 -0.06 8.29
CA THR A 99 -27.33 -0.30 6.96
C THR A 99 -27.57 -1.77 6.62
N ASN A 100 -26.95 -2.73 7.32
CA ASN A 100 -27.05 -4.15 7.01
C ASN A 100 -28.00 -4.88 7.98
N PRO A 101 -29.23 -5.26 7.56
CA PRO A 101 -30.19 -5.96 8.40
C PRO A 101 -29.72 -7.31 8.95
N LYS A 102 -28.70 -7.93 8.33
CA LYS A 102 -28.10 -9.19 8.78
C LYS A 102 -27.04 -9.00 9.85
N HIS A 103 -26.59 -7.77 10.11
CA HIS A 103 -25.58 -7.50 11.12
C HIS A 103 -26.18 -7.73 12.52
N LEU A 104 -25.45 -8.41 13.40
CA LEU A 104 -25.94 -8.81 14.75
C LEU A 104 -26.42 -7.61 15.59
N SER A 105 -25.77 -6.47 15.42
CA SER A 105 -26.13 -5.23 16.11
C SER A 105 -27.22 -4.41 15.42
N TYR A 106 -27.66 -4.74 14.20
CA TYR A 106 -28.58 -3.91 13.41
C TYR A 106 -29.86 -3.51 14.18
N ARG A 107 -30.40 -4.43 14.97
CA ARG A 107 -31.57 -4.21 15.84
C ARG A 107 -31.44 -3.02 16.81
N TRP A 108 -30.21 -2.65 17.16
CA TRP A 108 -29.89 -1.56 18.08
C TRP A 108 -29.52 -0.25 17.37
N TYR A 109 -29.32 -0.29 16.06
CA TYR A 109 -28.86 0.85 15.26
C TYR A 109 -29.83 1.07 14.08
N GLY A 110 -29.60 0.42 12.94
CA GLY A 110 -30.41 0.64 11.74
C GLY A 110 -31.91 0.39 11.93
N ALA A 111 -32.30 -0.61 12.73
CA ALA A 111 -33.72 -0.85 13.02
C ALA A 111 -34.38 0.25 13.88
N ARG A 112 -33.58 1.13 14.49
CA ARG A 112 -34.02 2.30 15.26
C ARG A 112 -33.81 3.62 14.50
N ASP A 113 -33.59 3.53 13.19
CA ASP A 113 -33.34 4.66 12.29
C ASP A 113 -32.07 5.47 12.59
N ILE A 114 -31.12 4.90 13.37
CA ILE A 114 -29.80 5.52 13.59
C ILE A 114 -28.97 5.39 12.31
N LYS A 115 -28.50 6.52 11.79
CA LYS A 115 -27.78 6.63 10.53
C LYS A 115 -26.35 7.11 10.71
N VAL A 116 -25.58 7.00 9.65
CA VAL A 116 -24.32 7.71 9.48
C VAL A 116 -24.59 8.94 8.61
N CYS A 117 -24.02 10.08 8.99
CA CYS A 117 -24.21 11.30 8.21
C CYS A 117 -23.68 11.14 6.77
N GLU A 118 -24.27 11.88 5.84
CA GLU A 118 -23.93 11.81 4.41
C GLU A 118 -22.43 12.06 4.17
N ARG A 119 -21.83 12.97 4.94
CA ARG A 119 -20.40 13.30 4.88
C ARG A 119 -19.50 12.08 5.13
N TRP A 120 -19.92 11.15 5.99
CA TRP A 120 -19.14 9.96 6.36
C TRP A 120 -19.59 8.69 5.63
N GLU A 121 -20.86 8.59 5.23
CA GLU A 121 -21.45 7.36 4.68
C GLU A 121 -20.63 6.79 3.52
N ASN A 122 -20.12 7.64 2.62
CA ASN A 122 -19.35 7.17 1.45
C ASN A 122 -17.94 7.74 1.38
N SER A 123 -17.40 8.28 2.49
CA SER A 123 -16.02 8.80 2.53
C SER A 123 -15.36 8.50 3.87
N PHE A 124 -14.43 7.55 3.83
CA PHE A 124 -13.56 7.26 4.96
C PHE A 124 -12.62 8.44 5.26
N GLU A 125 -12.18 9.19 4.26
CA GLU A 125 -11.31 10.36 4.46
C GLU A 125 -11.99 11.45 5.28
N ASN A 126 -13.27 11.73 5.02
CA ASN A 126 -14.02 12.69 5.82
C ASN A 126 -14.19 12.20 7.25
N PHE A 127 -14.49 10.92 7.44
CA PHE A 127 -14.54 10.31 8.77
C PHE A 127 -13.21 10.49 9.51
N LEU A 128 -12.09 10.16 8.86
CA LEU A 128 -10.76 10.25 9.46
C LEU A 128 -10.32 11.70 9.71
N ALA A 129 -10.71 12.64 8.84
CA ALA A 129 -10.42 14.06 9.01
C ALA A 129 -11.16 14.65 10.22
N ASP A 130 -12.42 14.24 10.42
CA ASP A 130 -13.25 14.78 11.50
C ASP A 130 -12.95 14.09 12.85
N MET A 131 -12.71 12.76 12.86
CA MET A 131 -12.45 12.00 14.08
C MET A 131 -10.96 11.95 14.47
N GLY A 132 -10.05 12.11 13.50
CA GLY A 132 -8.62 11.89 13.70
C GLY A 132 -8.24 10.42 13.91
N ARG A 133 -6.96 10.20 14.22
CA ARG A 133 -6.42 8.87 14.53
C ARG A 133 -6.96 8.36 15.85
N ARG A 134 -7.20 7.06 15.93
CA ARG A 134 -7.61 6.41 17.17
C ARG A 134 -6.45 6.51 18.18
N PRO A 135 -6.69 7.04 19.41
CA PRO A 135 -5.61 7.26 20.38
C PRO A 135 -4.86 6.00 20.81
N GLY A 136 -5.56 4.86 20.88
CA GLY A 136 -4.99 3.59 21.31
C GLY A 136 -5.89 2.37 21.00
N PRO A 137 -5.39 1.14 21.18
CA PRO A 137 -6.13 -0.10 20.91
C PRO A 137 -7.41 -0.28 21.74
N GLU A 138 -7.46 0.30 22.93
CA GLU A 138 -8.56 0.27 23.90
C GLU A 138 -9.74 1.19 23.53
N TYR A 139 -9.52 2.16 22.63
CA TYR A 139 -10.53 3.12 22.23
C TYR A 139 -11.47 2.55 21.17
N SER A 140 -12.72 3.00 21.18
CA SER A 140 -13.76 2.59 20.23
C SER A 140 -14.70 3.75 19.99
N ILE A 141 -15.25 3.88 18.77
CA ILE A 141 -16.19 4.98 18.50
C ILE A 141 -17.40 4.93 19.44
N ASP A 142 -17.59 6.03 20.16
CA ASP A 142 -18.72 6.27 21.05
C ASP A 142 -19.60 7.39 20.49
N ARG A 143 -20.90 7.32 20.77
CA ARG A 143 -21.84 8.41 20.48
C ARG A 143 -22.22 9.08 21.79
N LYS A 144 -21.99 10.39 21.91
CA LYS A 144 -22.27 11.20 23.10
C LYS A 144 -23.75 11.10 23.47
N ASP A 145 -24.61 11.26 22.48
CA ASP A 145 -26.02 10.87 22.54
C ASP A 145 -26.20 9.51 21.85
N GLY A 146 -26.43 8.48 22.66
CA GLY A 146 -26.64 7.11 22.17
C GLY A 146 -27.90 6.92 21.31
N GLY A 147 -28.84 7.87 21.37
CA GLY A 147 -30.02 7.92 20.49
C GLY A 147 -29.76 8.58 19.14
N GLY A 148 -28.74 9.45 19.04
CA GLY A 148 -28.46 10.25 17.85
C GLY A 148 -27.62 9.55 16.78
N ASP A 149 -27.50 10.17 15.61
CA ASP A 149 -26.76 9.63 14.47
C ASP A 149 -25.23 9.67 14.66
N TYR A 150 -24.51 8.96 13.79
CA TYR A 150 -23.06 9.11 13.68
C TYR A 150 -22.72 10.39 12.90
N THR A 151 -22.25 11.40 13.62
CA THR A 151 -21.84 12.70 13.09
C THR A 151 -20.55 13.17 13.79
N PRO A 152 -19.79 14.11 13.21
CA PRO A 152 -18.63 14.71 13.88
C PRO A 152 -18.96 15.25 15.28
N ASP A 153 -20.13 15.87 15.43
CA ASP A 153 -20.55 16.48 16.69
C ASP A 153 -20.98 15.45 17.73
N ASN A 154 -21.57 14.33 17.29
CA ASN A 154 -22.09 13.31 18.18
C ASN A 154 -21.08 12.19 18.48
N CYS A 155 -19.96 12.10 17.77
CA CYS A 155 -18.99 11.02 17.96
C CYS A 155 -17.71 11.44 18.69
N ARG A 156 -17.05 10.46 19.32
CA ARG A 156 -15.70 10.55 19.90
C ARG A 156 -15.05 9.17 19.92
N TRP A 157 -13.73 9.14 20.15
CA TRP A 157 -12.99 7.92 20.46
C TRP A 157 -13.19 7.48 21.91
#